data_AF-A0A1M6XYS2-F1
#
_entry.id   AF-A0A1M6XYS2-F1
#
_cell.length_a   1.000
_cell.length_b   1.000
_cell.length_c   1.000
_cell.angle_alpha   90.00
_cell.angle_beta   90.00
_cell.angle_gamma   90.00
#
_symmetry.space_group_name_H-M   'P 1'
#
loop_
_entity.id
_entity.type
_entity.pdbx_description
1 polymer ?
#
loop_
_entity_poly.entity_id
_entity_poly.type
_entity_poly.pdbx_seq_one_letter_code
_entity_poly.pdbx_strand_id
1 'polypeptide(L)'
;MQTIPNNLSEIAKIIRADWQKVHYTAAPYLSAMETLDSINDSFYEDSARSIVVYFLSNAHSWHGDTAKEVKQKLNELLKEPKQ
;
A
#
# COMPACT_ATOMS: atom_id res chain seq x y z
N MET A 1 12.61 15.71 2.84
CA MET A 1 11.99 14.37 2.96
C MET A 1 10.61 14.48 2.35
N GLN A 2 10.29 13.64 1.37
CA GLN A 2 8.97 13.65 0.74
C GLN A 2 8.01 12.92 1.68
N THR A 3 6.91 13.56 2.08
CA THR A 3 5.94 12.93 2.99
C THR A 3 5.11 11.89 2.22
N ILE A 4 4.99 10.67 2.76
CA ILE A 4 4.10 9.64 2.18
C ILE A 4 2.63 10.05 2.44
N PRO A 5 1.78 10.18 1.41
CA PRO A 5 0.40 10.65 1.55
C PRO A 5 -0.50 9.60 2.22
N ASN A 6 -1.72 10.00 2.60
CA ASN A 6 -2.74 9.05 3.09
C ASN A 6 -3.47 8.34 1.95
N ASN A 7 -3.45 8.92 0.74
CA ASN A 7 -4.17 8.37 -0.41
C ASN A 7 -3.48 7.10 -0.93
N LEU A 8 -4.20 5.98 -1.01
CA LEU A 8 -3.62 4.69 -1.37
C LEU A 8 -3.13 4.66 -2.83
N SER A 9 -3.84 5.29 -3.76
CA SER A 9 -3.43 5.37 -5.16
C SER A 9 -2.13 6.17 -5.34
N GLU A 10 -1.92 7.21 -4.55
CA GLU A 10 -0.68 7.98 -4.55
C GLU A 10 0.48 7.18 -3.93
N ILE A 11 0.22 6.45 -2.84
CA ILE A 11 1.19 5.52 -2.26
C ILE A 11 1.57 4.44 -3.28
N ALA A 12 0.62 3.89 -4.02
CA ALA A 12 0.87 2.89 -5.06
C ALA A 12 1.80 3.41 -6.17
N LYS A 13 1.62 4.67 -6.60
CA LYS A 13 2.52 5.34 -7.56
C LYS A 13 3.95 5.45 -7.03
N ILE A 14 4.13 5.78 -5.74
CA ILE A 14 5.45 5.82 -5.08
C ILE A 14 6.08 4.42 -5.10
N ILE A 15 5.31 3.39 -4.74
CA ILE A 15 5.79 2.00 -4.74
C ILE A 15 6.25 1.59 -6.15
N ARG A 16 5.49 1.91 -7.20
CA ARG A 16 5.87 1.57 -8.60
C ARG A 16 7.13 2.29 -9.06
N ALA A 17 7.32 3.54 -8.65
CA ALA A 17 8.49 4.33 -9.01
C ALA A 17 9.77 3.80 -8.34
N ASP A 18 9.67 3.29 -7.11
CA ASP A 18 10.81 2.77 -6.34
C ASP A 18 11.05 1.28 -6.62
N TRP A 19 10.00 0.46 -6.57
CA TRP A 19 10.08 -0.99 -6.70
C TRP A 19 9.86 -1.46 -8.14
N GLN A 20 10.87 -1.26 -8.98
CA GLN A 20 10.82 -1.54 -10.43
C GLN A 20 10.38 -2.98 -10.79
N LYS A 21 10.80 -3.97 -10.00
CA LYS A 21 10.41 -5.38 -10.17
C LYS A 21 9.61 -5.87 -8.96
N VAL A 22 8.36 -5.42 -8.89
CA VAL A 22 7.39 -5.84 -7.87
C VAL A 22 7.26 -7.37 -7.87
N HIS A 23 7.31 -7.97 -6.67
CA HIS A 23 7.14 -9.41 -6.54
C HIS A 23 5.73 -9.83 -6.99
N TYR A 24 5.63 -10.95 -7.73
CA TYR A 24 4.38 -11.36 -8.36
C TYR A 24 3.25 -11.60 -7.35
N THR A 25 3.56 -11.97 -6.10
CA THR A 25 2.56 -12.15 -5.05
C THR A 25 2.07 -10.84 -4.42
N ALA A 26 2.83 -9.75 -4.56
CA ALA A 26 2.45 -8.41 -4.10
C ALA A 26 1.72 -7.60 -5.18
N ALA A 27 2.01 -7.90 -6.46
CA ALA A 27 1.51 -7.15 -7.60
C ALA A 27 -0.04 -7.04 -7.69
N PRO A 28 -0.84 -8.08 -7.37
CA PRO A 28 -2.30 -7.95 -7.39
C PRO A 28 -2.81 -6.92 -6.38
N TYR A 29 -2.29 -6.95 -5.15
CA TYR A 29 -2.70 -6.03 -4.09
C TYR A 29 -2.23 -4.60 -4.36
N LEU A 30 -1.03 -4.44 -4.93
CA LEU A 30 -0.56 -3.13 -5.37
C LEU A 30 -1.46 -2.55 -6.47
N SER A 31 -1.90 -3.39 -7.42
CA SER A 31 -2.81 -2.95 -8.49
C SER A 31 -4.19 -2.57 -7.95
N ALA A 32 -4.68 -3.26 -6.91
CA ALA A 32 -5.90 -2.86 -6.21
C ALA A 32 -5.71 -1.53 -5.45
N MET A 33 -4.54 -1.29 -4.82
CA MET A 33 -4.23 0.00 -4.18
C MET A 33 -4.24 1.16 -5.18
N GLU A 34 -3.91 0.95 -6.45
CA GLU A 34 -3.96 1.98 -7.50
C GLU A 34 -5.39 2.50 -7.77
N THR A 35 -6.42 1.75 -7.36
CA THR A 35 -7.83 2.12 -7.54
C THR A 35 -8.53 2.61 -6.28
N LEU A 36 -7.79 2.76 -5.17
CA LEU A 36 -8.35 3.12 -3.86
C LEU A 36 -7.81 4.48 -3.42
N ASP A 37 -8.67 5.34 -2.90
CA ASP A 37 -8.28 6.65 -2.38
C ASP A 37 -8.10 6.63 -0.87
N SER A 38 -8.78 5.74 -0.17
CA SER A 38 -8.84 5.69 1.28
C SER A 38 -8.70 4.29 1.86
N ILE A 39 -8.20 4.21 3.09
CA ILE A 39 -8.16 2.96 3.87
C ILE A 39 -9.56 2.46 4.27
N ASN A 40 -10.60 3.26 4.07
CA ASN A 40 -11.99 2.91 4.35
C ASN A 40 -12.77 2.49 3.08
N ASP A 41 -12.14 2.51 1.91
CA ASP A 41 -12.77 2.10 0.65
C ASP A 41 -12.97 0.58 0.56
N SER A 42 -13.76 0.18 -0.44
CA SER A 42 -13.99 -1.21 -0.83
C SER A 42 -13.46 -1.48 -2.23
N PHE A 43 -12.93 -2.67 -2.43
CA PHE A 43 -12.52 -3.22 -3.73
C PHE A 43 -13.31 -4.51 -3.98
N TYR A 44 -14.44 -4.39 -4.69
CA TYR A 44 -15.45 -5.46 -4.78
C TYR A 44 -15.88 -5.92 -3.37
N GLU A 45 -15.67 -7.20 -3.05
CA GLU A 45 -16.00 -7.82 -1.76
C GLU A 45 -14.88 -7.63 -0.70
N ASP A 46 -13.72 -7.12 -1.11
CA ASP A 46 -12.59 -6.87 -0.22
C ASP A 46 -12.61 -5.43 0.33
N SER A 47 -12.03 -5.25 1.52
CA SER A 47 -11.80 -3.92 2.09
C SER A 47 -10.42 -3.41 1.70
N ALA A 48 -10.25 -2.09 1.58
CA ALA A 48 -8.92 -1.49 1.39
C ALA A 48 -7.93 -1.93 2.48
N ARG A 49 -8.41 -2.15 3.72
CA ARG A 49 -7.61 -2.70 4.83
C ARG A 49 -7.08 -4.10 4.53
N SER A 50 -7.91 -5.03 4.05
CA SER A 50 -7.47 -6.38 3.70
C SER A 50 -6.46 -6.33 2.55
N ILE A 51 -6.71 -5.51 1.53
CA ILE A 51 -5.77 -5.27 0.43
C ILE A 51 -4.39 -4.80 0.96
N VAL A 52 -4.37 -3.79 1.83
CA VAL A 52 -3.12 -3.25 2.41
C VAL A 52 -2.39 -4.30 3.27
N VAL A 53 -3.12 -5.07 4.08
CA VAL A 53 -2.54 -6.17 4.87
C VAL A 53 -1.88 -7.19 3.96
N TYR A 54 -2.57 -7.66 2.91
CA TYR A 54 -2.02 -8.63 1.99
C TYR A 54 -0.84 -8.09 1.18
N PHE A 55 -0.87 -6.82 0.77
CA PHE A 55 0.28 -6.17 0.15
C PHE A 55 1.50 -6.23 1.08
N LEU A 56 1.35 -5.81 2.34
CA LEU A 56 2.44 -5.78 3.32
C LEU A 56 3.01 -7.19 3.58
N SER A 57 2.17 -8.22 3.68
CA SER A 57 2.57 -9.61 3.82
C SER A 57 3.30 -10.18 2.59
N ASN A 58 3.20 -9.54 1.42
CA ASN A 58 3.87 -9.98 0.20
C ASN A 58 5.03 -9.07 -0.22
N ALA A 59 5.21 -7.93 0.45
CA ALA A 59 6.24 -6.95 0.18
C ALA A 59 7.58 -7.24 0.90
N HIS A 60 7.82 -8.49 1.33
CA HIS A 60 9.01 -8.84 2.12
C HIS A 60 10.32 -8.56 1.38
N SER A 61 10.38 -8.79 0.07
CA SER A 61 11.56 -8.55 -0.77
C SER A 61 11.80 -7.09 -1.14
N TRP A 62 10.90 -6.18 -0.73
CA TRP A 62 11.05 -4.74 -0.99
C TRP A 62 11.77 -4.06 0.18
N HIS A 63 12.93 -3.47 -0.09
CA HIS A 63 13.83 -2.89 0.91
C HIS A 63 14.32 -1.51 0.48
N GLY A 64 14.85 -0.72 1.42
CA GLY A 64 15.30 0.65 1.20
C GLY A 64 14.52 1.66 2.04
N ASP A 65 14.97 2.91 2.02
CA ASP A 65 14.37 3.98 2.82
C ASP A 65 12.91 4.25 2.41
N THR A 66 12.64 4.34 1.09
CA THR A 66 11.27 4.46 0.56
C THR A 66 10.38 3.30 1.02
N ALA A 67 10.89 2.06 0.94
CA ALA A 67 10.16 0.87 1.37
C ALA A 67 9.80 0.93 2.85
N LYS A 68 10.74 1.39 3.70
CA LYS A 68 10.54 1.54 5.14
C LYS A 68 9.47 2.60 5.43
N GLU A 69 9.57 3.77 4.81
CA GLU A 69 8.63 4.88 5.01
C GLU A 69 7.22 4.53 4.56
N VAL A 70 7.07 3.92 3.38
CA VAL A 70 5.76 3.50 2.86
C VAL A 70 5.14 2.40 3.72
N LYS A 71 5.92 1.37 4.10
CA LYS A 71 5.41 0.30 4.98
C LYS A 71 4.99 0.86 6.33
N GLN A 72 5.74 1.80 6.89
CA GLN A 72 5.35 2.48 8.12
C GLN A 72 4.03 3.23 7.93
N LYS A 73 3.90 4.02 6.86
CA LYS A 73 2.69 4.79 6.57
C LYS A 73 1.45 3.90 6.43
N LEU A 74 1.56 2.80 5.67
CA LEU A 74 0.47 1.84 5.50
C LEU A 74 0.05 1.21 6.84
N ASN A 75 1.01 0.89 7.71
CA ASN A 75 0.71 0.40 9.06
C ASN A 75 0.06 1.46 9.95
N GLU A 76 0.37 2.74 9.78
CA GLU A 76 -0.31 3.84 10.48
C GLU A 76 -1.78 3.93 10.04
N LEU A 77 -2.05 3.91 8.73
CA LEU A 77 -3.41 3.93 8.18
C LEU A 77 -4.25 2.74 8.69
N LEU A 78 -3.65 1.56 8.81
CA LEU A 78 -4.34 0.38 9.36
C LEU A 78 -4.78 0.53 10.82
N LYS A 79 -4.10 1.38 11.60
CA LYS A 79 -4.43 1.65 13.00
C LYS A 79 -5.46 2.75 13.18
N GLU A 80 -5.74 3.53 12.13
CA GLU A 80 -6.80 4.54 12.19
C GLU A 80 -8.17 3.84 12.41
N PRO A 81 -9.04 4.39 13.26
CA PRO A 81 -10.39 3.86 13.45
C PRO A 81 -11.12 3.84 12.10
N LYS A 82 -11.90 2.78 11.86
CA LYS A 82 -12.85 2.79 10.76
C LYS A 82 -13.89 3.85 11.08
N GLN A 83 -13.99 4.87 10.23
CA GLN A 83 -14.98 5.95 10.36
C GLN A 83 -16.38 5.42 10.06
#